data_AF-A0A3N5TXD7-F1
#
_entry.id   AF-A0A3N5TXD7-F1
#
_cell.length_a   1.000
_cell.length_b   1.000
_cell.length_c   1.000
_cell.angle_alpha   90.00
_cell.angle_beta   90.00
_cell.angle_gamma   90.00
#
_symmetry.space_group_name_H-M   'P 1'
#
loop_
_entity.id
_entity.type
_entity.pdbx_description
1 polymer ?
#
loop_
_entity_poly.entity_id
_entity_poly.type
_entity_poly.pdbx_seq_one_letter_code
_entity_poly.pdbx_strand_id
1 'polypeptide(L)' 'GGSQGGRCEVDPETPCAWALIYYRLKSQNRLDFLQKVRPPRDWRPAGNTGPRVRIRTGIAGSPGDSLTPSNPTS' A
#
# COMPACT_ATOMS: atom_id res chain seq x y z
N GLY A 1 -10.18 9.33 -7.15
CA GLY A 1 -10.76 9.42 -5.80
C GLY A 1 -11.23 10.83 -5.61
N GLY A 2 -12.50 11.08 -5.88
CA GLY A 2 -13.09 12.40 -5.77
C GLY A 2 -13.52 12.64 -4.32
N SER A 3 -12.95 13.66 -3.68
CA SER A 3 -13.56 14.24 -2.49
C SER A 3 -14.28 15.51 -2.91
N GLN A 4 -15.60 15.58 -2.73
CA GLN A 4 -16.34 16.84 -2.88
C GLN A 4 -16.52 17.47 -1.49
N GLY A 5 -16.06 18.71 -1.32
CA GLY A 5 -16.27 19.47 -0.09
C GLY A 5 -15.67 18.87 1.19
N GLY A 6 -14.60 18.07 1.09
CA GLY A 6 -13.94 17.43 2.24
C GLY A 6 -14.55 16.09 2.70
N ARG A 7 -15.58 15.61 2.01
CA ARG A 7 -16.24 14.31 2.25
C ARG A 7 -15.86 13.29 1.18
N CYS A 8 -15.81 12.02 1.54
CA CYS A 8 -15.42 10.94 0.64
C CYS A 8 -16.59 10.52 -0.26
N GLU A 9 -16.32 10.13 -1.51
CA GLU A 9 -17.34 9.62 -2.45
C GLU A 9 -18.05 8.34 -1.98
N VAL A 10 -17.44 7.61 -1.05
CA VAL A 10 -17.93 6.32 -0.55
C VAL A 10 -18.97 6.50 0.57
N ASP A 11 -18.80 7.52 1.41
CA ASP A 11 -19.68 7.77 2.55
C ASP A 11 -19.58 9.26 2.96
N PRO A 12 -20.71 10.00 2.98
CA PRO A 12 -20.74 11.39 3.37
C PRO A 12 -20.49 11.62 4.88
N GLU A 13 -20.68 10.63 5.75
CA GLU A 13 -20.37 10.77 7.18
C GLU A 13 -18.86 10.61 7.46
N THR A 14 -18.18 9.83 6.62
CA THR A 14 -16.76 9.57 6.78
C THR A 14 -15.91 10.74 6.25
N PRO A 15 -15.09 11.39 7.10
CA PRO A 15 -14.18 12.44 6.63
C PRO A 15 -13.18 11.85 5.63
N CYS A 16 -13.03 12.51 4.49
CA CYS A 16 -12.16 11.99 3.44
C CYS A 16 -10.70 11.93 3.93
N ALA A 17 -10.07 10.76 3.78
CA ALA A 17 -8.67 10.56 4.16
C ALA A 17 -7.74 11.61 3.50
N TRP A 18 -7.97 11.93 2.22
CA TRP A 18 -7.22 12.95 1.50
C TRP A 18 -7.45 14.37 2.06
N ALA A 19 -8.68 14.71 2.42
CA ALA A 19 -8.99 15.99 3.05
C ALA A 19 -8.30 16.13 4.42
N LEU A 20 -8.27 15.06 5.22
CA LEU A 20 -7.55 15.04 6.49
C LEU A 20 -6.04 15.25 6.32
N ILE A 21 -5.43 14.60 5.32
CA ILE A 21 -4.01 14.80 4.98
C ILE A 21 -3.77 16.25 4.57
N TYR A 22 -4.61 16.81 3.70
CA TYR A 22 -4.51 18.19 3.25
C TYR A 22 -4.61 19.19 4.42
N TYR A 23 -5.61 19.05 5.30
CA TYR A 23 -5.78 19.95 6.44
C TYR A 23 -4.61 19.87 7.42
N ARG A 24 -4.07 18.68 7.68
CA ARG A 24 -2.87 18.50 8.51
C ARG A 24 -1.62 19.14 7.89
N LEU A 25 -1.45 19.02 6.57
CA LEU A 25 -0.34 19.66 5.88
C LEU A 25 -0.49 21.19 5.84
N LYS A 26 -1.72 21.68 5.65
CA LYS A 26 -2.05 23.11 5.69
C LYS A 26 -1.78 23.71 7.08
N SER A 27 -2.19 23.04 8.16
CA SER A 27 -1.93 23.53 9.52
C SER A 27 -0.44 23.58 9.87
N GLN A 28 0.36 22.69 9.27
CA GLN A 28 1.82 22.69 9.43
C GLN A 28 2.54 23.62 8.44
N ASN A 29 1.81 24.33 7.58
CA ASN A 29 2.34 25.13 6.48
C ASN A 29 3.31 24.33 5.57
N ARG A 30 2.98 23.04 5.35
CA ARG A 30 3.78 22.04 4.62
C ARG A 30 3.09 21.61 3.33
N LEU A 31 2.33 22.49 2.69
CA LEU A 31 1.65 22.19 1.42
C LEU A 31 2.63 21.95 0.27
N ASP A 32 3.85 22.47 0.36
CA ASP A 32 4.92 22.26 -0.63
C ASP A 32 5.25 20.79 -0.87
N PHE A 33 5.02 19.92 0.12
CA PHE A 33 5.25 18.48 -0.03
C PHE A 33 4.31 17.83 -1.04
N LEU A 34 3.13 18.42 -1.30
CA LEU A 34 2.19 17.93 -2.32
C LEU A 34 2.62 18.33 -3.75
N GLN A 35 3.37 19.40 -3.91
CA GLN A 35 3.87 19.87 -5.21
C GLN A 35 5.19 19.21 -5.60
N LYS A 36 5.97 18.76 -4.63
CA LYS A 36 7.29 18.14 -4.86
C LYS A 36 7.15 16.70 -5.33
N VAL A 37 7.52 16.45 -6.59
CA VAL A 37 7.70 15.09 -7.11
C VAL A 37 8.95 14.49 -6.44
N ARG A 38 8.75 13.51 -5.55
CA ARG A 38 9.84 12.75 -4.93
C ARG A 38 10.29 11.64 -5.87
N PRO A 39 11.61 11.41 -6.04
CA PRO A 39 12.08 10.25 -6.79
C PRO A 39 11.55 8.97 -6.14
N PRO A 40 11.36 7.89 -6.91
CA PRO A 40 10.99 6.59 -6.37
C PRO A 40 11.98 6.22 -5.28
N ARG A 41 11.48 5.95 -4.07
CA ARG A 41 12.31 5.42 -3.00
C ARG A 41 12.90 4.09 -3.47
N ASP A 42 14.20 3.88 -3.30
CA ASP A 42 14.80 2.58 -3.59
C ASP A 42 14.44 1.61 -2.45
N TRP A 43 13.59 0.62 -2.75
CA TRP A 43 13.16 -0.40 -1.80
C TRP A 43 13.99 -1.68 -1.90
N ARG A 44 14.99 -1.76 -2.80
CA ARG A 44 15.91 -2.91 -2.89
C ARG A 44 16.65 -3.20 -1.58
N PRO A 45 17.14 -2.20 -0.80
CA PRO A 45 17.81 -2.47 0.47
C PRO A 45 16.83 -2.67 1.64
N ALA A 46 15.54 -2.42 1.45
CA ALA A 46 14.55 -2.80 2.45
C ALA A 46 14.49 -4.32 2.42
N GLY A 47 15.02 -4.98 3.45
CA GLY A 47 15.14 -6.43 3.61
C GLY A 47 13.80 -7.15 3.60
N ASN A 48 13.13 -7.10 2.45
CA ASN A 48 11.90 -7.78 2.16
C ASN A 48 12.32 -9.12 1.58
N THR A 49 12.20 -10.16 2.40
CA THR A 49 12.29 -11.56 2.01
C THR A 49 11.30 -11.83 0.87
N GLY A 50 11.75 -11.65 -0.37
CA GLY A 50 11.05 -12.01 -1.60
C GLY A 50 9.79 -11.20 -1.95
N PRO A 51 9.25 -11.42 -3.17
CA PRO A 51 7.96 -10.88 -3.57
C PRO A 51 6.88 -11.30 -2.57
N ARG A 52 6.06 -10.35 -2.10
CA ARG A 52 4.89 -10.69 -1.26
C ARG A 52 3.94 -11.54 -2.09
N VAL A 53 3.91 -12.84 -1.82
CA VAL A 53 3.02 -13.79 -2.49
C VAL A 53 1.58 -13.46 -2.07
N ARG A 54 0.74 -13.07 -3.03
CA ARG A 54 -0.71 -12.92 -2.80
C ARG A 54 -1.39 -14.25 -3.09
N ILE A 55 -1.70 -15.01 -2.04
CA ILE A 55 -2.50 -16.23 -2.17
C ILE A 55 -3.97 -15.82 -2.28
N ARG A 56 -4.60 -16.15 -3.41
CA ARG A 56 -6.05 -15.97 -3.61
C ARG A 56 -6.72 -17.30 -3.31
N THR A 57 -7.23 -17.49 -2.10
CA THR A 57 -8.05 -18.66 -1.78
C THR A 57 -9.42 -18.47 -2.44
N GLY A 58 -9.59 -19.04 -3.64
CA GLY A 58 -10.93 -19.28 -4.17
C GLY A 58 -11.67 -20.25 -3.27
N ILE A 59 -13.01 -20.23 -3.33
CA ILE A 59 -13.85 -21.27 -2.72
C ILE A 59 -13.36 -22.61 -3.29
N ALA A 60 -12.78 -23.45 -2.43
CA ALA A 60 -11.90 -24.61 -2.73
C ALA A 60 -10.40 -24.26 -2.83
N GLY A 61 -9.71 -24.28 -1.69
CA GLY A 61 -8.27 -24.53 -1.67
C GLY A 61 -8.02 -26.01 -2.02
N SER A 62 -7.27 -26.28 -3.08
CA SER A 62 -6.79 -27.63 -3.37
C SER A 62 -5.57 -27.96 -2.49
N PRO A 63 -5.50 -29.18 -1.91
CA PRO A 63 -4.37 -29.60 -1.09
C PRO A 63 -3.24 -30.15 -1.97
N GLY A 64 -2.02 -29.75 -1.66
CA GLY A 64 -0.80 -30.44 -2.09
C GLY A 64 -0.13 -29.85 -3.33
N ASP A 65 0.87 -29.02 -3.10
CA ASP A 65 2.04 -28.92 -3.98
C ASP A 65 3.29 -28.93 -3.10
N SER A 66 3.80 -30.14 -2.89
CA SER A 66 5.09 -30.42 -2.27
C SER A 66 6.18 -30.11 -3.30
N LEU A 67 7.01 -29.09 -3.05
CA LEU A 67 8.31 -28.93 -3.70
C LEU A 67 9.27 -28.28 -2.70
N THR A 68 9.76 -29.09 -1.77
CA THR A 68 11.03 -28.80 -1.08
C THR A 68 12.16 -29.09 -2.07
N PRO A 69 13.09 -28.16 -2.32
CA PRO A 69 14.30 -28.50 -3.05
C PRO A 69 15.17 -29.35 -2.12
N SER A 70 15.34 -30.62 -2.46
CA SER A 70 16.41 -31.47 -1.92
C SER A 70 17.76 -30.84 -2.29
N ASN A 71 18.58 -30.57 -1.28
CA ASN A 71 19.96 -30.13 -1.48
C ASN A 71 20.89 -31.30 -1.14
N PRO A 72 21.50 -31.98 -2.13
CA PRO A 72 22.59 -32.89 -1.87
C PRO A 72 23.89 -32.08 -1.92
N THR A 73 24.56 -31.93 -0.79
CA THR A 73 25.97 -31.55 -0.80
C THR A 73 26.75 -32.63 -0.04
N SER A 74 27.80 -33.06 -0.73
CA SER A 74 28.71 -34.17 -0.43
C SER A 74 29.51 -34.01 0.85
#